data_AF-A0A091LAP8-F1
#
_entry.id   AF-A0A091LAP8-F1
#
_cell.length_a   1.000
_cell.length_b   1.000
_cell.length_c   1.000
_cell.angle_alpha   90.00
_cell.angle_beta   90.00
_cell.angle_gamma   90.00
#
_symmetry.space_group_name_H-M   'P 1'
#
loop_
_entity.id
_entity.type
_entity.pdbx_description
1 polymer ?
#
loop_
_entity_poly.entity_id
_entity_poly.type
_entity_poly.pdbx_seq_one_letter_code
_entity_poly.pdbx_strand_id
1 'polypeptide(L)'
;LLFPKKLWKMVESDQFMFIWWSKGGKCIAINEDLFKQEVLGRAGPLCAFATERTMSFIQQLNLYGFIKMQRDFQRSASLPEFLAEEAAASAHSKLFYYYNPNFNREHPHLLERCKRRVGLQQRAPAASGQDAEMDEKQPSQSPHG
;
A
#
# COMPACT_ATOMS: atom_id res chain seq x y z
N LEU A 1 -12.02 9.76 -9.83
CA LEU A 1 -10.76 10.41 -9.37
C LEU A 1 -9.63 9.38 -9.39
N LEU A 2 -8.49 9.70 -10.01
CA LEU A 2 -7.27 8.90 -9.91
C LEU A 2 -6.79 8.86 -8.44
N PHE A 3 -6.04 7.83 -8.05
CA PHE A 3 -5.61 7.61 -6.67
C PHE A 3 -4.98 8.87 -6.02
N PRO A 4 -4.04 9.60 -6.64
CA PRO A 4 -3.45 10.80 -6.02
C PRO A 4 -4.47 11.89 -5.75
N LYS A 5 -5.44 12.10 -6.65
CA LYS A 5 -6.52 13.08 -6.43
C LYS A 5 -7.48 12.66 -5.31
N LYS A 6 -7.73 11.36 -5.15
CA LYS A 6 -8.51 10.84 -4.01
C LYS A 6 -7.74 11.03 -2.71
N LEU A 7 -6.45 10.68 -2.70
CA LEU A 7 -5.56 10.82 -1.56
C LEU A 7 -5.45 12.28 -1.11
N TRP A 8 -5.27 13.22 -2.05
CA TRP A 8 -5.23 14.65 -1.74
C TRP A 8 -6.49 15.12 -1.00
N LYS A 9 -7.67 14.79 -1.54
CA LYS A 9 -8.95 15.16 -0.92
C LYS A 9 -9.12 14.51 0.46
N MET A 10 -8.62 13.29 0.63
CA MET A 10 -8.66 12.57 1.89
C MET A 10 -7.77 13.23 2.94
N VAL A 11 -6.54 13.61 2.59
CA VAL A 11 -5.56 14.22 3.51
C VAL A 11 -5.92 15.67 3.85
N GLU A 12 -6.54 16.39 2.91
CA GLU A 12 -7.03 17.77 3.14
C GLU A 12 -8.35 17.81 3.93
N SER A 13 -9.00 16.66 4.09
CA SER A 13 -10.26 16.53 4.79
C SER A 13 -10.03 16.06 6.21
N ASP A 14 -10.62 16.75 7.19
CA ASP A 14 -10.55 16.37 8.61
C ASP A 14 -11.47 15.19 8.97
N GLN A 15 -12.05 14.51 7.98
CA GLN A 15 -12.94 13.35 8.16
C GLN A 15 -12.21 12.08 8.59
N PHE A 16 -10.91 11.98 8.32
CA PHE A 16 -10.13 10.77 8.59
C PHE A 16 -9.04 11.09 9.62
N MET A 17 -9.11 10.48 10.80
CA MET A 17 -8.14 10.75 11.86
C MET A 17 -6.81 10.04 11.63
N PHE A 18 -6.79 9.01 10.77
CA PHE A 18 -5.59 8.22 10.54
C PHE A 18 -4.58 8.87 9.60
N ILE A 19 -4.95 9.90 8.83
CA ILE A 19 -4.12 10.49 7.79
C ILE A 19 -4.18 12.01 7.80
N TRP A 20 -3.02 12.67 7.75
CA TRP A 20 -2.95 14.13 7.75
C TRP A 20 -1.63 14.64 7.13
N TRP A 21 -1.56 15.93 6.83
CA TRP A 21 -0.33 16.58 6.37
C TRP A 21 0.69 16.74 7.51
N SER A 22 1.98 16.56 7.21
CA SER A 22 3.04 16.97 8.14
C SER A 22 3.03 18.49 8.34
N LYS A 23 3.69 18.98 9.41
CA LYS A 23 3.73 20.42 9.78
C LYS A 23 4.17 21.37 8.66
N GLY A 24 4.86 20.88 7.62
CA GLY A 24 5.25 21.66 6.44
C GLY A 24 4.59 21.23 5.13
N GLY A 25 3.57 20.36 5.15
CA GLY A 25 2.85 19.95 3.94
C GLY A 25 3.66 19.14 2.91
N LYS A 26 4.90 18.77 3.24
CA LYS A 26 5.81 18.03 2.33
C LYS A 26 5.58 16.52 2.34
N CYS A 27 5.03 15.99 3.43
CA CYS A 27 4.78 14.56 3.60
C CYS A 27 3.37 14.36 4.11
N ILE A 28 2.80 13.19 3.83
CA ILE A 28 1.61 12.71 4.53
C ILE A 28 2.04 11.85 5.71
N ALA A 29 1.30 11.94 6.80
CA ALA A 29 1.45 11.13 8.00
C ALA A 29 0.30 10.11 8.03
N ILE A 30 0.59 8.85 8.34
CA ILE A 30 -0.40 7.78 8.46
C ILE A 30 -0.17 7.07 9.79
N ASN A 31 -1.18 7.07 10.66
CA ASN A 31 -1.20 6.27 11.88
C ASN A 31 -1.86 4.92 11.61
N GLU A 32 -1.09 3.84 11.71
CA GLU A 32 -1.55 2.49 11.39
C GLU A 32 -2.65 2.00 12.35
N ASP A 33 -2.56 2.32 13.64
CA ASP A 33 -3.58 1.93 14.63
C ASP A 33 -4.90 2.63 14.35
N LEU A 34 -4.86 3.94 14.10
CA LEU A 34 -6.06 4.70 13.74
C LEU A 34 -6.61 4.25 12.39
N PHE A 35 -5.74 3.90 11.44
CA PHE A 35 -6.18 3.35 10.16
C PHE A 35 -6.97 2.08 10.41
N LYS A 36 -6.41 1.15 11.19
CA LYS A 36 -7.10 -0.08 11.57
C LYS A 36 -8.40 0.26 12.32
N GLN A 37 -8.37 1.10 13.34
CA GLN A 37 -9.56 1.41 14.12
C GLN A 37 -10.65 2.12 13.31
N GLU A 38 -10.33 2.99 12.36
CA GLU A 38 -11.34 3.73 11.58
C GLU A 38 -11.86 2.90 10.40
N VAL A 39 -10.97 2.11 9.79
CA VAL A 39 -11.31 1.19 8.69
C VAL A 39 -12.03 -0.07 9.22
N LEU A 40 -11.82 -0.44 10.48
CA LEU A 40 -12.48 -1.53 11.21
C LEU A 40 -13.56 -1.03 12.17
N GLY A 41 -13.64 0.26 12.47
CA GLY A 41 -14.61 0.84 13.42
C GLY A 41 -16.04 0.81 12.92
N ARG A 42 -16.23 0.40 11.65
CA ARG A 42 -17.52 -0.01 11.07
C ARG A 42 -17.80 -1.52 11.22
N ALA A 43 -16.95 -2.31 11.86
CA ALA A 43 -16.90 -3.75 11.63
C ALA A 43 -17.72 -4.60 12.60
N GLY A 44 -18.60 -5.40 12.00
CA GLY A 44 -18.80 -6.80 12.37
C GLY A 44 -17.63 -7.70 11.90
N PRO A 45 -17.85 -8.98 11.54
CA PRO A 45 -16.82 -10.03 11.37
C PRO A 45 -15.66 -9.82 10.36
N LEU A 46 -15.53 -8.65 9.71
CA LEU A 46 -14.61 -8.39 8.59
C LEU A 46 -13.21 -7.91 9.02
N CYS A 47 -12.80 -8.12 10.28
CA CYS A 47 -11.49 -7.70 10.81
C CYS A 47 -10.29 -8.29 10.04
N ALA A 48 -10.41 -9.49 9.48
CA ALA A 48 -9.34 -10.14 8.70
C ALA A 48 -8.90 -9.30 7.46
N PHE A 49 -9.80 -8.49 6.91
CA PHE A 49 -9.53 -7.65 5.73
C PHE A 49 -8.84 -6.32 6.06
N ALA A 50 -8.59 -6.04 7.35
CA ALA A 50 -7.89 -4.84 7.81
C ALA A 50 -6.50 -4.72 7.20
N THR A 51 -5.70 -5.76 7.40
CA THR A 51 -4.31 -5.82 6.97
C THR A 51 -4.23 -5.78 5.45
N GLU A 52 -5.15 -6.45 4.75
CA GLU A 52 -5.23 -6.39 3.28
C GLU A 52 -5.59 -4.98 2.76
N ARG A 53 -6.51 -4.28 3.43
CA ARG A 53 -6.87 -2.90 3.10
C ARG A 53 -5.72 -1.93 3.38
N THR A 54 -4.99 -2.10 4.48
CA THR A 54 -3.78 -1.32 4.75
C THR A 54 -2.71 -1.60 3.70
N MET A 55 -2.42 -2.87 3.41
CA MET A 55 -1.39 -3.27 2.44
C MET A 55 -1.70 -2.77 1.03
N SER A 56 -2.96 -2.88 0.58
CA SER A 56 -3.37 -2.34 -0.72
C SER A 56 -3.26 -0.82 -0.78
N PHE A 57 -3.55 -0.11 0.31
CA PHE A 57 -3.33 1.33 0.39
C PHE A 57 -1.84 1.70 0.28
N ILE A 58 -0.96 1.00 1.00
CA ILE A 58 0.50 1.20 0.91
C ILE A 58 1.02 0.84 -0.48
N GLN A 59 0.51 -0.22 -1.12
CA GLN A 59 0.88 -0.58 -2.49
C GLN A 59 0.51 0.54 -3.47
N GLN A 60 -0.66 1.18 -3.32
CA GLN A 60 -1.01 2.34 -4.14
C GLN A 60 -0.04 3.50 -3.90
N LEU A 61 0.34 3.80 -2.65
CA LEU A 61 1.38 4.80 -2.38
C LEU A 61 2.68 4.48 -3.14
N ASN A 62 3.16 3.24 -3.04
CA ASN A 62 4.38 2.80 -3.72
C ASN A 62 4.26 2.91 -5.26
N LEU A 63 3.12 2.53 -5.83
CA LEU A 63 2.85 2.63 -7.27
C LEU A 63 2.88 4.06 -7.79
N TYR A 64 2.56 5.05 -6.96
CA TYR A 64 2.65 6.47 -7.33
C TYR A 64 3.98 7.11 -6.89
N GLY A 65 4.93 6.30 -6.43
CA GLY A 65 6.29 6.73 -6.12
C GLY A 65 6.45 7.44 -4.79
N PHE A 66 5.53 7.23 -3.85
CA PHE A 66 5.74 7.63 -2.47
C PHE A 66 6.84 6.76 -1.84
N ILE A 67 7.67 7.39 -1.01
CA ILE A 67 8.75 6.75 -0.26
C ILE A 67 8.42 6.86 1.21
N LYS A 68 8.48 5.74 1.93
CA LYS A 68 8.34 5.70 3.39
C LYS A 68 9.59 6.32 4.00
N MET A 69 9.42 7.39 4.76
CA MET A 69 10.51 8.04 5.49
C MET A 69 10.76 7.27 6.79
N GLN A 70 11.99 6.81 6.98
CA GLN A 70 12.43 6.24 8.24
C GLN A 70 12.73 7.41 9.19
N ARG A 71 12.15 7.37 10.40
CA ARG A 71 12.60 8.26 11.47
C ARG A 71 13.78 7.58 12.14
N ASP A 72 14.96 8.15 11.93
CA ASP A 72 16.12 7.80 12.74
C ASP A 72 15.91 8.48 14.09
N PHE A 73 15.49 7.68 15.07
CA PHE A 73 15.53 8.14 16.47
C PHE A 73 17.00 8.16 16.87
N GLN A 74 17.56 9.36 17.00
CA GLN A 74 18.87 9.52 17.62
C GLN A 74 18.77 8.93 19.03
N ARG A 75 19.66 7.99 19.34
CA ARG A 75 19.71 7.35 20.66
C ARG A 75 20.80 8.00 21.49
N SER A 76 20.41 8.54 22.62
CA SER A 76 21.34 9.03 23.63
C SER A 76 22.07 7.89 24.32
N ALA A 77 23.31 8.16 24.73
CA ALA A 77 24.09 7.24 25.57
C ALA A 77 23.71 7.32 27.06
N SER A 78 22.88 8.30 27.45
CA SER A 78 22.39 8.45 28.82
C SER A 78 21.14 7.60 29.03
N LEU A 79 21.09 6.83 30.13
CA LEU A 79 19.95 5.96 30.43
C LEU A 79 18.62 6.71 30.58
N PRO A 80 18.54 7.88 31.25
CA PRO A 80 17.27 8.61 31.38
C PRO A 80 16.75 9.14 30.05
N GLU A 81 17.62 9.71 29.21
CA GLU A 81 17.22 10.19 27.88
C GLU A 81 16.86 9.02 26.98
N PHE A 82 17.63 7.93 27.02
CA PHE A 82 17.31 6.71 26.29
C PHE A 82 15.91 6.18 26.62
N LEU A 83 15.53 6.13 27.90
CA LEU A 83 14.19 5.67 28.30
C LEU A 83 13.09 6.61 27.80
N ALA A 84 13.33 7.93 27.83
CA ALA A 84 12.40 8.92 27.29
C ALA A 84 12.26 8.81 25.76
N GLU A 85 13.38 8.62 25.06
CA GLU A 85 13.45 8.40 23.60
C GLU A 85 12.78 7.09 23.20
N GLU A 86 13.00 6.01 23.94
CA GLU A 86 12.38 4.69 23.70
C GLU A 86 10.86 4.77 23.91
N ALA A 87 10.40 5.47 24.96
CA ALA A 87 8.97 5.72 25.18
C ALA A 87 8.36 6.56 24.04
N ALA A 88 9.05 7.60 23.58
CA ALA A 88 8.61 8.41 22.45
C ALA A 88 8.63 7.61 21.13
N ALA A 89 9.67 6.81 20.89
CA ALA A 89 9.78 5.95 19.72
C ALA A 89 8.69 4.88 19.71
N SER A 90 8.38 4.29 20.87
CA SER A 90 7.26 3.35 21.05
C SER A 90 5.91 4.02 20.73
N ALA A 91 5.66 5.21 21.27
CA ALA A 91 4.45 5.99 20.97
C ALA A 91 4.33 6.38 19.49
N HIS A 92 5.45 6.56 18.79
CA HIS A 92 5.51 6.93 17.38
C HIS A 92 5.76 5.78 16.41
N SER A 93 5.98 4.56 16.91
CA SER A 93 6.32 3.37 16.11
C SER A 93 5.29 3.04 15.05
N LYS A 94 4.05 3.51 15.26
CA LYS A 94 2.88 3.26 14.42
C LYS A 94 2.53 4.44 13.50
N LEU A 95 3.33 5.50 13.52
CA LEU A 95 3.15 6.70 12.70
C LEU A 95 4.19 6.76 11.59
N PHE A 96 3.75 6.50 10.36
CA PHE A 96 4.59 6.49 9.18
C PHE A 96 4.43 7.75 8.34
N TYR A 97 5.54 8.28 7.83
CA TYR A 97 5.52 9.39 6.89
C TYR A 97 5.82 8.91 5.48
N TYR A 98 5.06 9.41 4.51
CA TYR A 98 5.27 9.13 3.10
C TYR A 98 5.51 10.42 2.35
N TYR A 99 6.59 10.45 1.58
CA TYR A 99 7.03 11.60 0.80
C TYR A 99 6.92 11.32 -0.69
N ASN A 100 6.50 12.32 -1.45
CA ASN A 100 6.58 12.33 -2.89
C ASN A 100 6.81 13.78 -3.35
N PRO A 101 7.84 14.08 -4.17
CA PRO A 101 8.13 15.45 -4.60
C PRO A 101 6.98 16.10 -5.38
N ASN A 102 6.10 15.30 -5.97
CA ASN A 102 4.94 15.78 -6.73
C ASN A 102 3.66 15.90 -5.86
N PHE A 103 3.71 15.51 -4.58
CA PHE A 103 2.57 15.52 -3.66
C PHE A 103 2.87 16.43 -2.47
N ASN A 104 2.61 17.72 -2.64
CA ASN A 104 2.96 18.76 -1.67
C ASN A 104 1.80 19.73 -1.49
N ARG A 105 1.37 19.96 -0.24
CA ARG A 105 0.23 20.83 0.11
C ARG A 105 0.35 22.25 -0.42
N GLU A 106 1.55 22.83 -0.36
CA GLU A 106 1.84 24.21 -0.79
C GLU A 106 1.93 24.34 -2.31
N HIS A 107 2.09 23.22 -3.02
CA HIS A 107 2.18 23.18 -4.48
C HIS A 107 1.20 22.18 -5.11
N PRO A 108 -0.13 22.41 -5.01
CA PRO A 108 -1.15 21.47 -5.49
C PRO A 108 -1.08 21.17 -6.99
N HIS A 109 -0.56 22.11 -7.79
CA HIS A 109 -0.39 21.93 -9.24
C HIS A 109 0.59 20.79 -9.58
N LEU A 110 1.49 20.41 -8.67
CA LEU A 110 2.39 19.27 -8.85
C LEU A 110 1.65 17.93 -8.88
N LEU A 111 0.41 17.87 -8.36
CA LEU A 111 -0.41 16.66 -8.32
C LEU A 111 -0.66 16.07 -9.71
N GLU A 112 -0.64 16.90 -10.76
CA GLU A 112 -0.76 16.45 -12.15
C GLU A 112 0.44 15.60 -12.61
N ARG A 113 1.58 15.77 -11.95
CA ARG A 113 2.82 15.02 -12.17
C ARG A 113 2.87 13.72 -11.35
N CYS A 114 1.98 13.52 -10.38
CA CYS A 114 1.81 12.24 -9.67
C CYS A 114 1.20 11.18 -10.59
N LYS A 115 2.03 10.56 -11.43
CA LYS A 115 1.62 9.48 -12.33
C LYS A 115 1.91 8.12 -11.70
N ARG A 116 1.06 7.14 -12.01
CA ARG A 116 1.29 5.75 -11.64
C ARG A 116 2.53 5.27 -12.39
N ARG A 117 3.48 4.65 -11.67
CA ARG A 117 4.59 3.94 -12.28
C ARG A 117 4.01 2.79 -13.12
N VAL A 118 4.34 2.77 -14.40
CA VAL A 118 3.92 1.69 -15.30
C VAL A 118 4.83 0.51 -15.01
N GLY A 119 4.30 -0.50 -14.32
CA GLY A 119 5.03 -1.75 -14.18
C GLY A 119 4.99 -2.50 -15.51
N LEU A 120 6.15 -2.75 -16.13
CA LEU A 120 6.39 -4.00 -16.84
C LEU A 120 6.20 -5.12 -15.80
N GLN A 121 4.95 -5.51 -15.57
CA GLN A 121 4.69 -6.76 -14.90
C GLN A 121 5.16 -7.83 -15.88
N GLN A 122 6.35 -8.39 -15.65
CA GLN A 122 6.81 -9.55 -16.38
C GLN A 122 5.71 -10.62 -16.31
N ARG A 123 5.16 -10.93 -17.47
CA ARG A 123 4.29 -12.07 -17.68
C ARG A 123 5.19 -13.30 -17.67
N ALA A 124 4.91 -14.27 -16.80
CA ALA A 124 5.42 -15.63 -16.95
C ALA A 124 4.50 -16.62 -16.18
N PRO A 125 4.35 -17.87 -16.65
CA PRO A 125 4.27 -18.36 -18.03
C PRO A 125 2.85 -18.88 -18.33
N ALA A 126 2.43 -18.87 -19.60
CA ALA A 126 1.34 -19.75 -20.01
C ALA A 126 1.90 -21.17 -20.04
N ALA A 127 1.66 -21.95 -18.99
CA ALA A 127 1.75 -23.40 -19.09
C ALA A 127 0.60 -23.84 -20.01
N SER A 128 0.95 -24.15 -21.26
CA SER A 128 0.04 -24.83 -22.18
C SER A 128 -0.24 -26.22 -21.62
N GLY A 129 -1.34 -26.36 -20.89
CA GLY A 129 -1.98 -27.66 -20.70
C GLY A 129 -2.60 -28.07 -22.02
N GLN A 130 -1.99 -29.03 -22.71
CA GLN A 130 -2.64 -29.78 -23.78
C GLN A 130 -3.09 -31.11 -23.18
N ASP A 131 -4.28 -31.10 -22.57
CA ASP A 131 -5.09 -32.30 -22.40
C ASP A 131 -6.33 -32.10 -23.26
N ALA A 132 -6.39 -32.84 -24.37
CA ALA A 132 -7.62 -33.09 -25.11
C ALA A 132 -7.48 -34.45 -25.80
N GLU A 133 -7.66 -35.48 -24.98
CA GLU A 133 -8.11 -36.79 -25.41
C GLU A 133 -9.57 -36.68 -25.87
N MET A 134 -9.85 -37.23 -27.06
CA MET A 134 -11.03 -38.03 -27.42
C MET A 134 -11.31 -37.85 -28.91
N ASP A 135 -11.02 -38.88 -29.71
CA ASP A 135 -12.03 -39.31 -30.69
C ASP A 135 -11.91 -40.81 -30.93
N GLU A 136 -12.97 -41.48 -30.51
CA GLU A 136 -13.25 -42.89 -30.57
C GLU A 136 -13.69 -43.24 -32.00
N LYS A 137 -12.96 -44.09 -32.72
CA LYS A 137 -13.50 -44.83 -33.87
C LYS A 137 -12.77 -46.14 -34.12
N GLN A 138 -13.41 -47.24 -33.69
CA GLN A 138 -13.26 -48.54 -34.34
C GLN A 138 -14.27 -48.60 -35.50
N PRO A 139 -13.92 -49.21 -36.65
CA PRO A 139 -14.28 -50.61 -36.82
C PRO A 139 -13.22 -51.47 -37.54
N SER A 140 -13.12 -52.72 -37.08
CA SER A 140 -13.06 -53.97 -37.84
C SER A 140 -12.39 -53.98 -39.22
N GLN A 141 -11.31 -54.76 -39.38
CA GLN A 141 -11.21 -55.90 -40.32
C GLN A 141 -9.78 -56.48 -40.38
N SER A 142 -9.63 -57.77 -40.06
CA SER A 142 -8.58 -58.66 -40.59
C SER A 142 -8.80 -58.82 -42.12
N PRO A 143 -7.81 -59.13 -42.98
CA PRO A 143 -7.08 -60.40 -42.93
C PRO A 143 -5.62 -60.43 -43.49
N HIS A 144 -4.95 -61.56 -43.19
CA HIS A 144 -3.95 -62.30 -43.96
C HIS A 144 -2.67 -61.65 -44.51
N GLY A 145 -1.55 -62.34 -44.21
CA GLY A 145 -0.23 -62.24 -44.82
C GLY A 145 0.77 -63.04 -44.01
#